data_AF-A0AAV9RH22-F1
#
_entry.id   AF-A0AAV9RH22-F1
#
_cell.length_a   1.000
_cell.length_b   1.000
_cell.length_c   1.000
_cell.angle_alpha   90.00
_cell.angle_beta   90.00
_cell.angle_gamma   90.00
#
_symmetry.space_group_name_H-M   'P 1'
#
loop_
_entity.id
_entity.type
_entity.pdbx_description
1 polymer ?
#
loop_
_entity_poly.entity_id
_entity_poly.type
_entity_poly.pdbx_seq_one_letter_code
_entity_poly.pdbx_strand_id
1 'polypeptide(L)'
;MSSLFSRRDIQMQAIEQILKNSEKNLGEICTILASYTRKTAKLRDKADLLVATLFDFSHTEDPEFQIGLKNLAEDLAMVQDYRHAQVERLETTVVTPLKAYGYIVKNKRAELKNLSADLNREHKELQKLEKIRLRNPADRQSISQAEVSAQKASTNAQRSIKQIEETITEFQRQQLEDVKVCFTH
;
A
#
# COMPACT_ATOMS: atom_id res chain seq x y z
N MET A 1 -2.07 -11.97 -34.49
CA MET A 1 -2.85 -11.30 -33.41
C MET A 1 -2.74 -12.05 -32.08
N SER A 2 -2.78 -13.40 -32.05
CA SER A 2 -2.73 -14.21 -30.82
C SER A 2 -1.53 -13.96 -29.90
N SER A 3 -0.32 -13.74 -30.42
CA SER A 3 0.90 -13.53 -29.62
C SER A 3 0.92 -12.18 -28.86
N LEU A 4 0.32 -11.13 -29.43
CA LEU A 4 0.23 -9.81 -28.80
C LEU A 4 -0.79 -9.80 -27.66
N PHE A 5 -1.91 -10.50 -27.82
CA PHE A 5 -2.88 -10.70 -26.73
C PHE A 5 -2.25 -11.49 -25.58
N SER A 6 -1.56 -12.59 -25.89
CA SER A 6 -0.84 -13.39 -24.88
C SER A 6 0.20 -12.58 -24.09
N ARG A 7 0.94 -11.67 -24.75
CA ARG A 7 1.91 -10.80 -24.05
C ARG A 7 1.23 -9.82 -23.08
N ARG A 8 0.09 -9.24 -23.47
CA ARG A 8 -0.67 -8.30 -22.63
C ARG A 8 -1.30 -9.02 -21.43
N ASP A 9 -1.78 -10.25 -21.62
CA ASP A 9 -2.34 -11.06 -20.54
C ASP A 9 -1.28 -11.41 -19.48
N ILE A 10 -0.08 -11.82 -19.93
CA ILE A 10 1.07 -12.08 -19.03
C ILE A 10 1.42 -10.82 -18.23
N GLN A 11 1.42 -9.66 -18.89
CA GLN A 11 1.73 -8.39 -18.24
C GLN A 11 0.68 -7.99 -17.20
N MET A 12 -0.61 -8.16 -17.51
CA MET A 12 -1.69 -7.91 -16.55
C MET A 12 -1.56 -8.81 -15.32
N GLN A 13 -1.30 -10.11 -15.52
CA GLN A 13 -1.07 -11.05 -14.43
C GLN A 13 0.14 -10.64 -13.57
N ALA A 14 1.22 -10.16 -14.20
CA ALA A 14 2.39 -9.66 -13.46
C ALA A 14 2.03 -8.45 -12.59
N ILE A 15 1.28 -7.48 -13.11
CA ILE A 15 0.82 -6.31 -12.36
C ILE A 15 -0.12 -6.74 -11.21
N GLU A 16 -1.07 -7.63 -11.46
CA GLU A 16 -1.96 -8.17 -10.42
C GLU A 16 -1.16 -8.82 -9.30
N GLN A 17 -0.14 -9.59 -9.64
CA GLN A 17 0.71 -10.27 -8.68
C GLN A 17 1.54 -9.29 -7.85
N ILE A 18 2.08 -8.23 -8.47
CA ILE A 18 2.80 -7.14 -7.77
C ILE A 18 1.88 -6.48 -6.74
N LEU A 19 0.66 -6.11 -7.13
CA LEU A 19 -0.31 -5.46 -6.25
C LEU A 19 -0.75 -6.41 -5.12
N LYS A 20 -1.03 -7.67 -5.43
CA LYS A 20 -1.44 -8.69 -4.44
C LYS A 20 -0.34 -8.95 -3.41
N ASN A 21 0.90 -9.10 -3.86
CA ASN A 21 2.04 -9.31 -2.96
C ASN A 21 2.27 -8.10 -2.07
N SER A 22 2.19 -6.90 -2.63
CA SER A 22 2.35 -5.66 -1.89
C SER A 22 1.28 -5.47 -0.82
N GLU A 23 0.01 -5.67 -1.17
CA GLU A 23 -1.12 -5.59 -0.23
C GLU A 23 -0.96 -6.57 0.93
N LYS A 24 -0.66 -7.84 0.61
CA LYS A 24 -0.48 -8.88 1.62
C LYS A 24 0.68 -8.55 2.55
N ASN A 25 1.87 -8.34 2.00
CA ASN A 25 3.08 -8.24 2.79
C ASN A 25 3.11 -6.94 3.60
N LEU A 26 2.76 -5.80 2.99
CA LEU A 26 2.71 -4.53 3.72
C LEU A 26 1.58 -4.52 4.76
N GLY A 27 0.43 -5.14 4.46
CA GLY A 27 -0.67 -5.26 5.41
C GLY A 27 -0.30 -6.11 6.64
N GLU A 28 0.40 -7.23 6.42
CA GLU A 28 0.90 -8.09 7.50
C GLU A 28 1.94 -7.36 8.36
N ILE A 29 2.93 -6.72 7.73
CA ILE A 29 3.96 -5.93 8.42
C ILE A 29 3.31 -4.78 9.22
N CYS A 30 2.37 -4.04 8.62
CA CYS A 30 1.62 -2.98 9.30
C CYS A 30 0.87 -3.50 10.53
N THR A 31 0.25 -4.67 10.41
CA THR A 31 -0.52 -5.27 11.52
C THR A 31 0.38 -5.65 12.68
N ILE A 32 1.53 -6.26 12.38
CA ILE A 32 2.53 -6.64 13.39
C ILE A 32 3.09 -5.40 14.08
N LEU A 33 3.49 -4.38 13.31
CA LEU A 33 4.06 -3.14 13.84
C LEU A 33 3.04 -2.36 14.67
N ALA A 34 1.80 -2.23 14.22
CA ALA A 34 0.74 -1.61 15.01
C ALA A 34 0.47 -2.36 16.32
N SER A 35 0.55 -3.70 16.31
CA SER A 35 0.45 -4.52 17.52
C SER A 35 1.63 -4.29 18.46
N TYR A 36 2.84 -4.24 17.92
CA TYR A 36 4.06 -3.93 18.66
C TYR A 36 3.97 -2.53 19.31
N THR A 37 3.65 -1.49 18.56
CA THR A 37 3.47 -0.11 19.05
C THR A 37 2.48 -0.05 20.21
N ARG A 38 1.31 -0.70 20.07
CA ARG A 38 0.31 -0.77 21.16
C ARG A 38 0.83 -1.51 22.40
N LYS A 39 1.59 -2.59 22.24
CA LYS A 39 2.18 -3.32 23.37
C LYS A 39 3.25 -2.48 24.07
N THR A 40 4.06 -1.74 23.32
CA THR A 40 5.04 -0.80 23.86
C THR A 40 4.37 0.31 24.65
N ALA A 41 3.25 0.88 24.15
CA ALA A 41 2.45 1.85 24.89
C ALA A 41 1.90 1.27 26.21
N LYS A 42 1.35 0.05 26.18
CA LYS A 42 0.87 -0.63 27.39
C LYS A 42 1.98 -0.91 28.41
N LEU A 43 3.20 -1.18 27.94
CA LEU A 43 4.35 -1.36 28.82
C LEU A 43 4.72 -0.05 29.52
N ARG A 44 4.68 1.08 28.80
CA ARG A 44 4.82 2.42 29.39
C ARG A 44 3.77 2.65 30.45
N ASP A 45 2.48 2.43 30.13
CA ASP A 45 1.38 2.65 31.08
C ASP A 45 1.54 1.84 32.37
N LYS A 46 2.11 0.63 32.28
CA LYS A 46 2.41 -0.20 33.46
C LYS A 46 3.59 0.31 34.28
N ALA A 47 4.60 0.86 33.63
CA ALA A 47 5.72 1.50 34.33
C ALA A 47 5.28 2.82 34.97
N ASP A 48 4.41 3.61 34.32
CA ASP A 48 3.83 4.84 34.91
C ASP A 48 3.06 4.54 36.21
N LEU A 49 2.30 3.42 36.24
CA LEU A 49 1.65 2.95 37.46
C LEU A 49 2.67 2.56 38.55
N LEU A 50 3.78 1.92 38.17
CA LEU A 50 4.84 1.57 39.11
C LEU A 50 5.52 2.84 39.67
N VAL A 51 5.80 3.83 38.83
CA VAL A 51 6.32 5.15 39.24
C VAL A 51 5.40 5.78 40.28
N ALA A 52 4.10 5.83 40.01
CA ALA A 52 3.12 6.36 40.96
C ALA A 52 3.13 5.59 42.29
N THR A 53 3.18 4.26 42.22
CA THR A 53 3.24 3.39 43.41
C THR A 53 4.50 3.63 44.24
N LEU A 54 5.65 3.82 43.60
CA LEU A 54 6.92 4.13 44.27
C LEU A 54 6.87 5.51 44.93
N PHE A 55 6.27 6.50 44.27
CA PHE A 55 6.04 7.81 44.88
C PHE A 55 5.14 7.71 46.10
N ASP A 56 4.00 7.02 46.01
CA ASP A 56 3.09 6.83 47.14
C ASP A 56 3.79 6.11 48.31
N PHE A 57 4.53 5.04 48.03
CA PHE A 57 5.29 4.31 49.04
C PHE A 57 6.37 5.19 49.70
N SER A 58 7.04 6.06 48.94
CA SER A 58 8.06 6.97 49.49
C SER A 58 7.53 7.90 50.59
N HIS A 59 6.21 8.15 50.67
CA HIS A 59 5.61 8.98 51.71
C HIS A 59 5.44 8.25 53.05
N THR A 60 5.56 6.92 53.09
CA THR A 60 5.42 6.11 54.32
C THR A 60 6.74 5.76 54.97
N GLU A 61 7.85 5.96 54.26
CA GLU A 61 9.18 5.52 54.68
C GLU A 61 9.99 6.61 55.38
N ASP A 62 11.08 6.20 56.03
CA ASP A 62 12.05 7.11 56.64
C ASP A 62 12.75 8.00 55.59
N PRO A 63 13.39 9.12 55.99
CA PRO A 63 13.95 10.07 55.04
C PRO A 63 14.99 9.50 54.07
N GLU A 64 15.82 8.56 54.52
CA GLU A 64 16.88 7.99 53.67
C GLU A 64 16.27 7.10 52.60
N PHE A 65 15.32 6.25 52.99
CA PHE A 65 14.64 5.36 52.04
C PHE A 65 13.67 6.12 51.13
N GLN A 66 12.98 7.14 51.64
CA GLN A 66 12.15 8.05 50.84
C GLN A 66 12.93 8.67 49.68
N ILE A 67 14.15 9.16 49.92
CA ILE A 67 15.01 9.72 48.87
C ILE A 67 15.33 8.65 47.82
N GLY A 68 15.72 7.45 48.26
CA GLY A 68 16.00 6.33 47.35
C GLY A 68 14.82 5.94 46.46
N LEU A 69 13.61 5.86 47.02
CA LEU A 69 12.38 5.54 46.29
C LEU A 69 11.99 6.63 45.28
N LYS A 70 12.13 7.90 45.65
CA LYS A 70 11.87 9.03 44.74
C LYS A 70 12.85 9.04 43.57
N ASN A 71 14.15 8.87 43.84
CA ASN A 71 15.16 8.79 42.77
C ASN A 71 14.86 7.61 41.82
N LEU A 72 14.50 6.44 42.35
CA LEU A 72 14.11 5.29 41.53
C LEU A 72 12.87 5.57 40.66
N ALA A 73 11.87 6.24 41.23
CA ALA A 73 10.65 6.61 40.52
C ALA A 73 10.94 7.62 39.40
N GLU A 74 11.79 8.62 39.67
CA GLU A 74 12.22 9.63 38.69
C GLU A 74 13.02 9.00 37.54
N ASP A 75 14.00 8.14 37.85
CA ASP A 75 14.78 7.42 36.83
C ASP A 75 13.88 6.54 35.95
N LEU A 76 12.92 5.84 36.55
CA LEU A 76 11.97 5.00 35.80
C LEU A 76 11.01 5.84 34.94
N ALA A 77 10.60 7.02 35.41
CA ALA A 77 9.78 7.97 34.66
C ALA A 77 10.53 8.48 33.42
N MET A 78 11.81 8.83 33.55
CA MET A 78 12.64 9.22 32.40
C MET A 78 12.69 8.13 31.32
N VAL A 79 12.82 6.86 31.71
CA VAL A 79 12.75 5.72 30.76
C VAL A 79 11.40 5.67 30.04
N GLN A 80 10.31 6.05 30.70
CA GLN A 80 8.97 6.07 30.09
C GLN A 80 8.77 7.23 29.14
N ASP A 81 9.42 8.39 29.36
CA ASP A 81 9.42 9.50 28.40
C ASP A 81 10.09 9.07 27.07
N TYR A 82 11.22 8.37 27.13
CA TYR A 82 11.83 7.79 25.93
C TYR A 82 10.91 6.78 25.24
N ARG A 83 10.21 5.94 26.01
CA ARG A 83 9.25 4.98 25.47
C ARG A 83 8.03 5.66 24.87
N HIS A 84 7.58 6.78 25.43
CA HIS A 84 6.53 7.62 24.87
C HIS A 84 6.94 8.13 23.49
N ALA A 85 8.12 8.76 23.40
CA ALA A 85 8.68 9.24 22.13
C ALA A 85 8.85 8.09 21.11
N GLN A 86 9.27 6.91 21.55
CA GLN A 86 9.35 5.72 20.70
C GLN A 86 7.98 5.32 20.14
N VAL A 87 6.92 5.32 20.98
CA VAL A 87 5.56 4.98 20.56
C VAL A 87 5.03 5.97 19.53
N GLU A 88 5.16 7.28 19.80
CA GLU A 88 4.72 8.32 18.88
C GLU A 88 5.44 8.22 17.54
N ARG A 89 6.76 8.00 17.59
CA ARG A 89 7.57 7.83 16.40
C ARG A 89 7.16 6.59 15.60
N LEU A 90 6.99 5.43 16.23
CA LEU A 90 6.53 4.23 15.54
C LEU A 90 5.16 4.43 14.88
N GLU A 91 4.23 5.11 15.55
CA GLU A 91 2.90 5.35 15.00
C GLU A 91 2.94 6.29 13.78
N THR A 92 3.71 7.38 13.89
CA THR A 92 3.77 8.43 12.86
C THR A 92 4.65 8.06 11.68
N THR A 93 5.83 7.48 11.92
CA THR A 93 6.83 7.24 10.86
C THR A 93 6.76 5.84 10.27
N VAL A 94 6.02 4.90 10.88
CA VAL A 94 5.98 3.51 10.43
C VAL A 94 4.56 3.01 10.21
N VAL A 95 3.71 3.02 11.25
CA VAL A 95 2.35 2.46 11.16
C VAL A 95 1.48 3.26 10.20
N THR A 96 1.47 4.58 10.31
CA THR A 96 0.63 5.45 9.47
C THR A 96 0.99 5.35 7.97
N PRO A 97 2.27 5.44 7.55
CA PRO A 97 2.66 5.24 6.15
C PRO A 97 2.28 3.87 5.61
N LEU A 98 2.58 2.79 6.35
CA LEU A 98 2.23 1.43 5.92
C LEU A 98 0.73 1.23 5.79
N LYS A 99 -0.07 1.84 6.66
CA LYS A 99 -1.54 1.80 6.59
C LYS A 99 -2.09 2.46 5.31
N ALA A 100 -1.43 3.51 4.82
CA ALA A 100 -1.84 4.22 3.60
C ALA A 100 -1.78 3.32 2.35
N TYR A 101 -0.90 2.31 2.34
CA TYR A 101 -0.79 1.37 1.23
C TYR A 101 -2.07 0.57 0.95
N GLY A 102 -2.93 0.37 1.95
CA GLY A 102 -4.25 -0.23 1.73
C GLY A 102 -5.11 0.57 0.75
N TYR A 103 -5.07 1.91 0.84
CA TYR A 103 -5.76 2.79 -0.09
C TYR A 103 -5.04 2.88 -1.45
N ILE A 104 -3.71 3.00 -1.43
CA ILE A 104 -2.90 3.10 -2.66
C ILE A 104 -3.11 1.87 -3.54
N VAL A 105 -3.01 0.66 -2.98
CA VAL A 105 -3.19 -0.59 -3.76
C VAL A 105 -4.63 -0.70 -4.28
N LYS A 106 -5.63 -0.28 -3.50
CA LYS A 106 -7.03 -0.24 -3.94
C LYS A 106 -7.22 0.65 -5.16
N ASN A 107 -6.60 1.83 -5.19
CA ASN A 107 -6.64 2.72 -6.34
C ASN A 107 -5.97 2.10 -7.57
N LYS A 108 -4.79 1.49 -7.41
CA LYS A 108 -4.10 0.79 -8.51
C LYS A 108 -4.92 -0.38 -9.06
N ARG A 109 -5.64 -1.10 -8.22
CA ARG A 109 -6.57 -2.15 -8.67
C ARG A 109 -7.75 -1.58 -9.47
N ALA A 110 -8.23 -0.38 -9.13
CA ALA A 110 -9.27 0.28 -9.91
C ALA A 110 -8.76 0.72 -11.30
N GLU A 111 -7.56 1.28 -11.38
CA GLU A 111 -6.89 1.60 -12.64
C GLU A 111 -6.72 0.35 -13.53
N LEU A 112 -6.31 -0.78 -12.93
CA LEU A 112 -6.16 -2.05 -13.65
C LEU A 112 -7.48 -2.61 -14.18
N LYS A 113 -8.59 -2.44 -13.45
CA LYS A 113 -9.94 -2.78 -13.92
C LYS A 113 -10.36 -1.94 -15.12
N ASN A 114 -10.03 -0.64 -15.13
CA ASN A 114 -10.30 0.23 -16.26
C ASN A 114 -9.52 -0.22 -17.51
N LEU A 115 -8.24 -0.57 -17.34
CA LEU A 115 -7.44 -1.15 -18.43
C LEU A 115 -8.07 -2.44 -18.96
N SER A 116 -8.52 -3.35 -18.09
CA SER A 116 -9.22 -4.57 -18.50
C SER A 116 -10.46 -4.26 -19.33
N ALA A 117 -11.24 -3.24 -18.96
CA ALA A 117 -12.41 -2.80 -19.72
C ALA A 117 -12.02 -2.26 -21.11
N ASP A 118 -10.96 -1.47 -21.21
CA ASP A 118 -10.45 -0.94 -22.48
C ASP A 118 -9.94 -2.05 -23.41
N LEU A 119 -9.21 -3.03 -22.88
CA LEU A 119 -8.74 -4.20 -23.64
C LEU A 119 -9.90 -5.07 -24.13
N ASN A 120 -10.91 -5.30 -23.29
CA ASN A 120 -12.12 -6.01 -23.69
C ASN A 120 -12.88 -5.28 -24.80
N ARG A 121 -12.90 -3.94 -24.76
CA ARG A 121 -13.51 -3.12 -25.81
C ARG A 121 -12.72 -3.22 -27.12
N GLU A 122 -11.40 -3.09 -27.07
CA GLU A 122 -10.53 -3.29 -28.23
C GLU A 122 -10.76 -4.66 -28.87
N HIS A 123 -10.78 -5.72 -28.06
CA HIS A 123 -11.01 -7.07 -28.54
C HIS A 123 -12.36 -7.23 -29.25
N LYS A 124 -13.44 -6.68 -28.67
CA LYS A 124 -14.77 -6.71 -29.28
C LYS A 124 -14.83 -5.95 -30.61
N GLU A 125 -14.21 -4.78 -30.71
CA GLU A 125 -14.20 -4.01 -31.96
C GLU A 125 -13.37 -4.70 -33.06
N LEU A 126 -12.24 -5.33 -32.69
CA LEU A 126 -11.45 -6.13 -33.63
C LEU A 126 -12.22 -7.36 -34.13
N GLN A 127 -12.90 -8.09 -33.24
CA GLN A 127 -13.76 -9.22 -33.64
C GLN A 127 -14.91 -8.79 -34.56
N LYS A 128 -15.54 -7.63 -34.31
CA LYS A 128 -16.58 -7.09 -35.17
C LYS A 128 -16.03 -6.77 -36.57
N LEU A 129 -14.88 -6.10 -36.64
CA LEU A 129 -14.21 -5.78 -37.91
C LEU A 129 -13.91 -7.06 -38.71
N GLU A 130 -13.37 -8.09 -38.08
CA GLU A 130 -13.08 -9.37 -38.72
C GLU A 130 -14.34 -10.04 -39.26
N LYS A 131 -15.43 -10.06 -38.48
CA LYS A 131 -16.72 -10.60 -38.91
C LYS A 131 -17.31 -9.87 -40.11
N ILE A 132 -17.24 -8.52 -40.14
CA ILE A 132 -17.76 -7.72 -41.27
C ILE A 132 -16.93 -8.01 -42.53
N ARG A 133 -15.60 -8.03 -42.41
CA ARG A 133 -14.68 -8.35 -43.52
C ARG A 133 -14.95 -9.72 -44.11
N LEU A 134 -15.20 -10.74 -43.28
CA LEU A 134 -15.49 -12.11 -43.74
C LEU A 134 -16.88 -12.24 -44.35
N ARG A 135 -17.88 -11.55 -43.81
CA ARG A 135 -19.29 -11.67 -44.25
C ARG A 135 -19.56 -10.96 -45.57
N ASN A 136 -19.02 -9.76 -45.77
CA ASN A 136 -19.24 -8.99 -46.99
C ASN A 136 -17.99 -8.15 -47.37
N PRO A 137 -17.02 -8.75 -48.08
CA PRO A 137 -15.79 -8.06 -48.48
C PRO A 137 -16.01 -6.86 -49.41
N ALA A 138 -17.14 -6.81 -50.12
CA ALA A 138 -17.45 -5.73 -51.06
C ALA A 138 -18.01 -4.48 -50.36
N ASP A 139 -18.49 -4.60 -49.12
CA ASP A 139 -19.02 -3.48 -48.35
C ASP A 139 -17.90 -2.65 -47.72
N ARG A 140 -17.20 -1.91 -48.59
CA ARG A 140 -16.08 -1.03 -48.19
C ARG A 140 -16.50 0.03 -47.18
N GLN A 141 -17.75 0.49 -47.24
CA GLN A 141 -18.24 1.53 -46.33
C GLN A 141 -18.37 1.00 -44.89
N SER A 142 -19.02 -0.14 -44.70
CA SER A 142 -19.15 -0.75 -43.37
C SER A 142 -17.80 -1.20 -42.81
N ILE A 143 -16.91 -1.73 -43.67
CA ILE A 143 -15.54 -2.09 -43.27
C ILE A 143 -14.78 -0.86 -42.78
N SER A 144 -14.80 0.24 -43.54
CA SER A 144 -14.11 1.48 -43.17
C SER A 144 -14.60 2.06 -41.83
N GLN A 145 -15.91 2.04 -41.57
CA GLN A 145 -16.46 2.49 -40.28
C GLN A 145 -16.03 1.60 -39.11
N ALA A 146 -16.01 0.28 -39.31
CA ALA A 146 -15.53 -0.67 -38.31
C ALA A 146 -14.02 -0.53 -38.05
N GLU A 147 -13.23 -0.23 -39.09
CA GLU A 147 -11.79 0.05 -38.97
C GLU A 147 -11.53 1.27 -38.09
N VAL A 148 -12.24 2.37 -38.31
CA VAL A 148 -12.12 3.58 -37.49
C VAL A 148 -12.47 3.29 -36.02
N SER A 149 -13.52 2.50 -35.79
CA SER A 149 -13.95 2.12 -34.44
C SER A 149 -12.93 1.24 -33.72
N ALA A 150 -12.40 0.23 -34.42
CA ALA A 150 -11.34 -0.65 -33.91
C ALA A 150 -10.04 0.12 -33.65
N GLN A 151 -9.65 1.02 -34.55
CA GLN A 151 -8.47 1.85 -34.39
C GLN A 151 -8.58 2.75 -33.16
N LYS A 152 -9.73 3.40 -32.96
CA LYS A 152 -9.98 4.23 -31.77
C LYS A 152 -9.89 3.42 -30.48
N ALA A 153 -10.48 2.22 -30.45
CA ALA A 153 -10.42 1.33 -29.29
C ALA A 153 -8.97 0.87 -29.01
N SER A 154 -8.20 0.55 -30.05
CA SER A 154 -6.80 0.15 -29.91
C SER A 154 -5.92 1.29 -29.41
N THR A 155 -6.08 2.51 -29.93
CA THR A 155 -5.34 3.68 -29.44
C THR A 155 -5.65 3.98 -27.97
N ASN A 156 -6.92 3.82 -27.55
CA ASN A 156 -7.27 3.99 -26.13
C ASN A 156 -6.63 2.90 -25.25
N ALA A 157 -6.71 1.63 -25.64
CA ALA A 157 -6.10 0.54 -24.90
C ALA A 157 -4.57 0.72 -24.79
N GLN A 158 -3.90 1.12 -25.87
CA GLN A 158 -2.45 1.41 -25.86
C GLN A 158 -2.10 2.55 -24.89
N ARG A 159 -2.90 3.62 -24.84
CA ARG A 159 -2.72 4.71 -23.88
C ARG A 159 -2.85 4.21 -22.44
N SER A 160 -3.91 3.44 -22.16
CA SER A 160 -4.16 2.88 -20.83
C SER A 160 -3.07 1.89 -20.38
N ILE A 161 -2.51 1.09 -21.30
CA ILE A 161 -1.34 0.22 -21.01
C ILE A 161 -0.16 1.08 -20.56
N LYS A 162 0.22 2.09 -21.34
CA LYS A 162 1.37 2.93 -21.01
C LYS A 162 1.20 3.62 -19.65
N GLN A 163 -0.01 4.11 -19.38
CA GLN A 163 -0.33 4.76 -18.10
C GLN A 163 -0.23 3.77 -16.92
N ILE A 164 -0.72 2.53 -17.05
CA ILE A 164 -0.60 1.55 -15.95
C ILE A 164 0.87 1.16 -15.73
N GLU A 165 1.68 1.03 -16.78
CA GLU A 165 3.10 0.69 -16.67
C GLU A 165 3.88 1.77 -15.90
N GLU A 166 3.70 3.02 -16.28
CA GLU A 166 4.33 4.18 -15.63
C GLU A 166 3.91 4.26 -14.16
N THR A 167 2.62 4.13 -13.87
CA THR A 167 2.10 4.24 -12.51
C THR A 167 2.45 3.05 -11.60
N ILE A 168 2.60 1.85 -12.15
CA ILE A 168 3.06 0.67 -11.39
C ILE A 168 4.55 0.77 -11.10
N THR A 169 5.35 1.26 -12.06
CA THR A 169 6.78 1.51 -11.85
C THR A 169 6.97 2.54 -10.73
N GLU A 170 6.20 3.63 -10.78
CA GLU A 170 6.21 4.65 -9.73
C GLU A 170 5.75 4.11 -8.38
N PHE A 171 4.71 3.27 -8.37
CA PHE A 171 4.27 2.58 -7.15
C PHE A 171 5.38 1.74 -6.52
N GLN A 172 6.12 0.96 -7.30
CA GLN A 172 7.22 0.14 -6.80
C GLN A 172 8.40 0.99 -6.30
N ARG A 173 8.69 2.10 -6.97
CA ARG A 173 9.70 3.08 -6.53
C ARG A 173 9.31 3.69 -5.19
N GLN A 174 8.08 4.19 -5.08
CA GLN A 174 7.53 4.77 -3.85
C GLN A 174 7.55 3.76 -2.70
N GLN A 175 7.16 2.51 -2.97
CA GLN A 175 7.20 1.42 -1.99
C GLN A 175 8.60 1.22 -1.42
N LEU A 176 9.62 1.19 -2.28
CA LEU A 176 11.01 1.03 -1.83
C LEU A 176 11.49 2.22 -0.99
N GLU A 177 11.14 3.45 -1.41
CA GLU A 177 11.55 4.67 -0.71
C GLU A 177 10.88 4.79 0.66
N ASP A 178 9.58 4.56 0.73
CA ASP A 178 8.84 4.62 1.99
C ASP A 178 9.35 3.59 2.99
N VAL A 179 9.61 2.36 2.53
CA VAL A 179 10.19 1.32 3.40
C VAL A 179 11.55 1.75 3.93
N LYS A 180 12.40 2.39 3.11
CA LYS A 180 13.70 2.90 3.60
C LYS A 180 13.49 3.96 4.67
N VAL A 181 12.69 4.99 4.37
CA VAL A 181 12.44 6.14 5.26
C VAL A 181 11.80 5.71 6.59
N CYS A 182 10.90 4.73 6.57
CA CYS A 182 10.27 4.22 7.79
C CYS A 182 11.29 3.73 8.83
N PHE A 183 12.48 3.29 8.41
CA PHE A 183 13.48 2.65 9.28
C PHE A 183 14.82 3.38 9.41
N THR A 184 15.01 4.57 8.80
CA THR A 184 16.31 5.28 8.76
C THR A 184 16.44 6.51 9.67
N HIS A 185 15.72 6.57 10.79
CA HIS A 185 15.88 7.68 11.75
C HIS A 185 16.20 7.22 13.17
#